data_AF-A0ABD7HMK8-F1
#
_entry.id   AF-A0ABD7HMK8-F1
#
_cell.length_a   1.000
_cell.length_b   1.000
_cell.length_c   1.000
_cell.angle_alpha   90.00
_cell.angle_beta   90.00
_cell.angle_gamma   90.00
#
_symmetry.space_group_name_H-M   'P 1'
#
loop_
_entity.id
_entity.type
_entity.pdbx_description
1 polymer ?
#
loop_
_entity_poly.entity_id
_entity_poly.type
_entity_poly.pdbx_seq_one_letter_code
_entity_poly.pdbx_strand_id
1 'polypeptide(L)'
;MAGGDVADDTTGGVRAAAAGAIAAAEPSPRSWSVGLCMSRPDLRPRIRPRDARTVRSRVEQRADELGLRCASLRALQAVLTLLLDHNVIRDTRARLHHVALRFPAGTRLVTTTTLGRLLAKLDRAGLIVYRPAQGRSRFAGIAIHPDFLGGVSELQRGENGRVIADSSAEIVTFYDPRLLIGDLSPTTPKSPPADRPADGPLTTRPTEVNVDPKSVHEVLAAIPACYRQVPGRVLGALAKEITSFLARGWLPAQITEILSATLPKTEVARPLQLARWRLRQNMIGSGPRLAPLQRRWEADQSALERTRHTSQLDATYRQVLGQIGSTLAQRVTAINPLVAPGVSSTEHRHRHVVSAARIARRQYPGWPLDAAVNAWCAEQELTAAPNVTASPSQDNWTIADLLEMTPAGRCVQCGSIDAAVREELPLPTPVCDQCWEGADDLRHDATGAPASRSRGTDHRWEAC
;
A
#
# COMPACT_ATOMS: atom_id res chain seq x y z
N MET A 1 0.32 -12.34 99.61
CA MET A 1 0.02 -13.47 98.70
C MET A 1 0.77 -13.15 97.40
N ALA A 2 2.08 -13.38 97.23
CA ALA A 2 2.84 -14.65 97.23
C ALA A 2 2.16 -15.70 96.35
N GLY A 3 2.72 -16.27 95.27
CA GLY A 3 3.93 -16.07 94.45
C GLY A 3 3.50 -16.28 92.97
N GLY A 4 4.31 -16.27 91.92
CA GLY A 4 5.69 -16.72 91.76
C GLY A 4 5.75 -17.65 90.53
N ASP A 5 6.84 -17.54 89.76
CA ASP A 5 7.39 -18.46 88.74
C ASP A 5 6.84 -18.39 87.30
N VAL A 6 7.58 -18.08 86.21
CA VAL A 6 8.98 -18.25 85.74
C VAL A 6 9.27 -19.60 85.02
N ALA A 7 9.70 -19.43 83.76
CA ALA A 7 10.65 -20.21 82.95
C ALA A 7 10.25 -21.46 82.13
N ASP A 8 10.84 -21.48 80.91
CA ASP A 8 11.42 -22.59 80.12
C ASP A 8 10.51 -23.77 79.72
N ASP A 9 10.71 -24.53 78.64
CA ASP A 9 11.94 -24.85 77.93
C ASP A 9 11.64 -25.44 76.52
N THR A 10 12.74 -25.57 75.80
CA THR A 10 13.12 -26.12 74.50
C THR A 10 12.55 -27.46 73.94
N THR A 11 12.66 -27.54 72.60
CA THR A 11 13.01 -28.68 71.71
C THR A 11 12.29 -30.04 71.75
N GLY A 12 11.74 -30.41 70.58
CA GLY A 12 12.28 -31.52 69.76
C GLY A 12 11.59 -32.89 69.86
N GLY A 13 11.35 -33.52 68.68
CA GLY A 13 11.36 -34.99 68.59
C GLY A 13 10.16 -35.69 67.92
N VAL A 14 10.14 -35.64 66.59
CA VAL A 14 9.81 -36.71 65.61
C VAL A 14 9.22 -38.04 66.13
N ARG A 15 8.07 -38.45 65.57
CA ARG A 15 7.83 -39.87 65.19
C ARG A 15 6.85 -40.00 64.02
N ALA A 16 7.21 -40.92 63.12
CA ALA A 16 6.69 -41.13 61.79
C ALA A 16 5.64 -42.27 61.71
N ALA A 17 4.82 -42.25 60.66
CA ALA A 17 4.67 -43.32 59.65
C ALA A 17 3.21 -43.61 59.19
N ALA A 18 3.03 -43.42 57.86
CA ALA A 18 2.27 -44.27 56.93
C ALA A 18 0.72 -44.24 56.98
N ALA A 19 -0.05 -44.21 55.89
CA ALA A 19 0.18 -44.40 54.46
C ALA A 19 -1.02 -43.86 53.64
N GLY A 20 -0.82 -43.59 52.34
CA GLY A 20 -1.90 -43.44 51.34
C GLY A 20 -1.76 -42.19 50.47
N ALA A 21 -0.69 -42.05 49.68
CA ALA A 21 -0.68 -42.37 48.24
C ALA A 21 -1.67 -41.54 47.38
N ILE A 22 -1.21 -40.36 46.93
CA ILE A 22 -1.55 -39.84 45.59
C ILE A 22 -0.23 -39.48 44.91
N ALA A 23 -0.10 -40.01 43.70
CA ALA A 23 1.11 -40.13 42.91
C ALA A 23 1.78 -38.81 42.56
N ALA A 24 3.10 -38.92 42.37
CA ALA A 24 3.97 -37.95 41.76
C ALA A 24 3.44 -37.48 40.40
N ALA A 25 3.37 -36.16 40.24
CA ALA A 25 3.35 -35.51 38.93
C ALA A 25 4.49 -34.48 38.94
N GLU A 26 5.55 -34.79 38.19
CA GLU A 26 6.60 -33.86 37.80
C GLU A 26 5.96 -32.57 37.23
N PRO A 27 6.41 -31.36 37.61
CA PRO A 27 5.93 -30.16 36.95
C PRO A 27 6.57 -30.08 35.56
N SER A 28 5.85 -30.61 34.57
CA SER A 28 6.15 -30.42 33.15
C SER A 28 6.26 -28.92 32.85
N PRO A 29 7.34 -28.43 32.19
CA PRO A 29 7.53 -27.02 31.91
C PRO A 29 6.74 -26.65 30.64
N ARG A 30 5.41 -26.76 30.68
CA ARG A 30 4.52 -26.41 29.56
C ARG A 30 3.18 -25.86 30.01
N SER A 31 3.18 -24.79 30.80
CA SER A 31 2.04 -23.87 30.83
C SER A 31 2.42 -22.52 31.41
N TRP A 32 3.31 -21.80 30.72
CA TRP A 32 3.37 -20.35 30.90
C TRP A 32 2.22 -19.76 30.08
N SER A 33 1.09 -19.56 30.76
CA SER A 33 -0.02 -18.76 30.27
C SER A 33 0.47 -17.32 30.11
N VAL A 34 1.02 -16.99 28.94
CA VAL A 34 1.22 -15.59 28.54
C VAL A 34 -0.17 -14.97 28.44
N GLY A 35 -0.61 -14.35 29.53
CA GLY A 35 -1.81 -13.52 29.53
C GLY A 35 -1.66 -12.51 28.40
N LEU A 36 -2.50 -12.63 27.38
CA LEU A 36 -2.75 -11.53 26.46
C LEU A 36 -3.29 -10.40 27.35
N CYS A 37 -2.51 -9.35 27.57
CA CYS A 37 -3.07 -8.11 28.08
C CYS A 37 -4.09 -7.61 27.05
N MET A 38 -5.36 -8.00 27.24
CA MET A 38 -6.51 -7.51 26.49
C MET A 38 -6.82 -6.03 26.81
N SER A 39 -6.05 -5.42 27.72
CA SER A 39 -6.20 -4.05 28.18
C SER A 39 -5.23 -3.13 27.45
N ARG A 40 -5.74 -2.39 26.45
CA ARG A 40 -5.09 -1.33 25.65
C ARG A 40 -3.85 -1.76 24.81
N PRO A 41 -3.93 -1.73 23.47
CA PRO A 41 -2.81 -2.09 22.58
C PRO A 41 -1.58 -1.15 22.64
N ASP A 42 -1.61 -0.08 23.43
CA ASP A 42 -0.62 1.00 23.40
C ASP A 42 0.41 0.99 24.55
N LEU A 43 0.25 0.12 25.57
CA LEU A 43 1.11 0.13 26.74
C LEU A 43 2.07 -1.07 26.75
N ARG A 44 3.11 -0.99 25.90
CA ARG A 44 4.15 -2.03 25.81
C ARG A 44 5.02 -2.03 27.07
N PRO A 45 5.31 -3.20 27.68
CA PRO A 45 6.25 -3.29 28.80
C PRO A 45 7.64 -2.86 28.35
N ARG A 46 8.27 -1.98 29.13
CA ARG A 46 9.61 -1.43 28.83
C ARG A 46 10.59 -1.75 29.92
N ILE A 47 11.87 -1.76 29.57
CA ILE A 47 12.98 -2.00 30.48
C ILE A 47 13.99 -0.86 30.48
N ARG A 48 14.92 -0.88 31.43
CA ARG A 48 15.98 0.13 31.49
C ARG A 48 16.94 -0.08 30.30
N PRO A 49 17.52 0.99 29.73
CA PRO A 49 18.50 0.86 28.64
C PRO A 49 19.72 0.00 29.00
N ARG A 50 20.15 0.02 30.28
CA ARG A 50 21.23 -0.85 30.79
C ARG A 50 20.86 -2.33 30.70
N ASP A 51 19.62 -2.65 31.07
CA ASP A 51 19.09 -4.01 31.02
C ASP A 51 18.92 -4.46 29.56
N ALA A 52 18.51 -3.56 28.67
CA ALA A 52 18.41 -3.85 27.23
C ALA A 52 19.76 -4.25 26.62
N ARG A 53 20.85 -3.56 26.99
CA ARG A 53 22.21 -3.92 26.56
C ARG A 53 22.64 -5.28 27.14
N THR A 54 22.30 -5.53 28.40
CA THR A 54 22.62 -6.80 29.07
C THR A 54 21.90 -7.97 28.41
N VAL A 55 20.60 -7.82 28.11
CA VAL A 55 19.82 -8.82 27.38
C VAL A 55 20.37 -9.03 25.97
N ARG A 56 20.74 -7.97 25.24
CA ARG A 56 21.38 -8.08 23.92
C ARG A 56 22.63 -8.95 23.99
N SER A 57 23.55 -8.62 24.90
CA SER A 57 24.81 -9.33 25.06
C SER A 57 24.61 -10.82 25.39
N ARG A 58 23.66 -11.15 26.28
CA ARG A 58 23.35 -12.54 26.62
C ARG A 58 22.79 -13.33 25.44
N VAL A 59 21.88 -12.73 24.66
CA VAL A 59 21.30 -13.40 23.49
C VAL A 59 22.34 -13.59 22.38
N GLU A 60 23.21 -12.60 22.16
CA GLU A 60 24.31 -12.69 21.19
C GLU A 60 25.33 -13.75 21.61
N GLN A 61 25.75 -13.77 22.87
CA GLN A 61 26.64 -14.81 23.41
C GLN A 61 26.05 -16.21 23.21
N ARG A 62 24.76 -16.39 23.50
CA ARG A 62 24.09 -17.69 23.32
C ARG A 62 23.95 -18.06 21.84
N ALA A 63 23.77 -17.09 20.95
CA ALA A 63 23.74 -17.32 19.52
C ALA A 63 25.11 -17.77 18.97
N ASP A 64 26.20 -17.23 19.52
CA ASP A 64 27.56 -17.63 19.20
C ASP A 64 27.87 -19.05 19.70
N GLU A 65 27.46 -19.40 20.92
CA GLU A 65 27.56 -20.76 21.47
C GLU A 65 26.81 -21.80 20.61
N LEU A 66 25.63 -21.41 20.09
CA LEU A 66 24.84 -22.25 19.18
C LEU A 66 25.38 -22.28 17.75
N GLY A 67 26.47 -21.55 17.47
CA GLY A 67 27.10 -21.48 16.16
C GLY A 67 26.18 -20.94 15.07
N LEU A 68 25.29 -19.99 15.39
CA LEU A 68 24.36 -19.42 14.41
C LEU A 68 25.11 -18.63 13.34
N ARG A 69 24.89 -18.99 12.07
CA ARG A 69 25.54 -18.36 10.91
C ARG A 69 24.52 -17.78 9.93
N CYS A 70 25.01 -16.89 9.07
CA CYS A 70 24.32 -16.39 7.89
C CYS A 70 22.92 -15.81 8.20
N ALA A 71 21.90 -16.20 7.43
CA ALA A 71 20.57 -15.59 7.49
C ALA A 71 19.88 -15.72 8.86
N SER A 72 20.16 -16.77 9.64
CA SER A 72 19.60 -16.93 10.99
C SER A 72 20.18 -15.91 11.96
N LEU A 73 21.50 -15.67 11.91
CA LEU A 73 22.15 -14.63 12.72
C LEU A 73 21.67 -13.24 12.32
N ARG A 74 21.51 -12.98 11.02
CA ARG A 74 20.98 -11.69 10.52
C ARG A 74 19.53 -11.45 10.93
N ALA A 75 18.70 -12.49 10.91
CA ALA A 75 17.33 -12.42 11.40
C ALA A 75 17.28 -12.15 12.91
N LEU A 76 18.16 -12.78 13.70
CA LEU A 76 18.27 -12.52 15.13
C LEU A 76 18.69 -11.08 15.41
N GLN A 77 19.72 -10.58 14.73
CA GLN A 77 20.16 -9.19 14.83
C GLN A 77 19.03 -8.22 14.51
N ALA A 78 18.28 -8.46 13.43
CA ALA A 78 17.13 -7.63 13.06
C ALA A 78 16.04 -7.62 14.15
N VAL A 79 15.79 -8.76 14.81
CA VAL A 79 14.85 -8.85 15.94
C VAL A 79 15.36 -8.11 17.17
N LEU A 80 16.65 -8.24 17.52
CA LEU A 80 17.25 -7.54 18.65
C LEU A 80 17.27 -6.02 18.44
N THR A 81 17.52 -5.56 17.22
CA THR A 81 17.39 -4.14 16.83
C THR A 81 15.93 -3.69 16.96
N LEU A 82 14.97 -4.50 16.50
CA LEU A 82 13.54 -4.14 16.58
C LEU A 82 13.03 -4.03 18.02
N LEU A 83 13.49 -4.91 18.92
CA LEU A 83 12.99 -4.98 20.30
C LEU A 83 13.79 -4.10 21.26
N LEU A 84 15.12 -4.25 21.28
CA LEU A 84 15.97 -3.67 22.32
C LEU A 84 16.33 -2.20 22.06
N ASP A 85 16.38 -1.72 20.80
CA ASP A 85 16.55 -0.28 20.53
C ASP A 85 15.36 0.54 21.03
N HIS A 86 14.22 -0.12 21.23
CA HIS A 86 13.00 0.48 21.78
C HIS A 86 12.76 0.10 23.25
N ASN A 87 13.72 -0.58 23.89
CA ASN A 87 13.66 -1.09 25.26
C ASN A 87 12.41 -1.96 25.52
N VAL A 88 12.00 -2.78 24.55
CA VAL A 88 10.82 -3.67 24.65
C VAL A 88 11.28 -5.12 24.72
N ILE A 89 10.70 -5.90 25.64
CA ILE A 89 11.02 -7.33 25.80
C ILE A 89 9.92 -8.24 25.25
N ARG A 90 8.65 -7.83 25.41
CA ARG A 90 7.48 -8.67 25.15
C ARG A 90 6.50 -8.07 24.15
N ASP A 91 5.81 -8.99 23.47
CA ASP A 91 4.57 -8.82 22.68
C ASP A 91 4.57 -7.67 21.67
N THR A 92 5.64 -7.59 20.86
CA THR A 92 5.60 -6.72 19.69
C THR A 92 4.80 -7.43 18.61
N ARG A 93 3.57 -6.97 18.38
CA ARG A 93 2.82 -7.23 17.14
C ARG A 93 3.58 -6.57 15.98
N ALA A 94 4.51 -7.31 15.39
CA ALA A 94 5.34 -6.85 14.29
C ALA A 94 4.82 -7.41 12.97
N ARG A 95 4.77 -6.57 11.93
CA ARG A 95 4.69 -7.07 10.56
C ARG A 95 6.06 -7.64 10.20
N LEU A 96 6.10 -8.81 9.55
CA LEU A 96 7.38 -9.43 9.13
C LEU A 96 8.21 -8.49 8.24
N HIS A 97 7.56 -7.62 7.47
CA HIS A 97 8.24 -6.58 6.71
C HIS A 97 9.07 -5.61 7.58
N HIS A 98 8.61 -5.27 8.80
CA HIS A 98 9.38 -4.39 9.70
C HIS A 98 10.65 -5.06 10.21
N VAL A 99 10.63 -6.39 10.39
CA VAL A 99 11.84 -7.16 10.72
C VAL A 99 12.79 -7.16 9.52
N ALA A 100 12.28 -7.38 8.29
CA ALA A 100 13.09 -7.35 7.07
C ALA A 100 13.78 -6.01 6.83
N LEU A 101 13.13 -4.87 7.14
CA LEU A 101 13.73 -3.53 7.03
C LEU A 101 14.92 -3.29 7.98
N ARG A 102 15.07 -4.09 9.04
CA ARG A 102 16.13 -3.94 10.04
C ARG A 102 17.30 -4.91 9.80
N PHE A 103 17.35 -5.54 8.63
CA PHE A 103 18.51 -6.33 8.23
C PHE A 103 19.73 -5.41 8.03
N PRO A 104 20.95 -5.86 8.40
CA PRO A 104 22.16 -5.07 8.19
C PRO A 104 22.37 -4.70 6.71
N ALA A 105 22.91 -3.50 6.46
CA ALA A 105 23.19 -3.00 5.12
C ALA A 105 24.06 -4.00 4.32
N GLY A 106 23.75 -4.20 3.04
CA GLY A 106 24.46 -5.14 2.16
C GLY A 106 23.97 -6.59 2.21
N THR A 107 22.94 -6.91 3.00
CA THR A 107 22.32 -8.25 2.99
C THR A 107 21.20 -8.33 1.94
N ARG A 108 21.10 -9.48 1.25
CA ARG A 108 20.00 -9.72 0.29
C ARG A 108 18.67 -9.75 1.03
N LEU A 109 17.67 -9.01 0.51
CA LEU A 109 16.32 -8.99 1.07
C LEU A 109 15.73 -10.41 1.07
N VAL A 110 15.32 -10.86 2.24
CA VAL A 110 14.75 -12.19 2.44
C VAL A 110 13.23 -12.12 2.27
N THR A 111 12.65 -13.07 1.53
CA THR A 111 11.19 -13.15 1.37
C THR A 111 10.49 -13.39 2.71
N THR A 112 9.26 -12.92 2.87
CA THR A 112 8.48 -13.07 4.12
C THR A 112 8.33 -14.53 4.55
N THR A 113 8.17 -15.44 3.60
CA THR A 113 8.11 -16.90 3.84
C THR A 113 9.42 -17.41 4.44
N THR A 114 10.56 -17.01 3.87
CA THR A 114 11.88 -17.43 4.33
C THR A 114 12.18 -16.84 5.70
N LEU A 115 11.82 -15.57 5.92
CA LEU A 115 11.94 -14.91 7.22
C LEU A 115 11.10 -15.62 8.29
N GLY A 116 9.87 -16.01 7.98
CA GLY A 116 9.04 -16.79 8.91
C GLY A 116 9.68 -18.12 9.29
N ARG A 117 10.29 -18.84 8.35
CA ARG A 117 11.05 -20.08 8.62
C ARG A 117 12.28 -19.83 9.49
N LEU A 118 13.00 -18.73 9.25
CA LEU A 118 14.15 -18.35 10.07
C LEU A 118 13.75 -18.00 11.50
N LEU A 119 12.65 -17.25 11.68
CA LEU A 119 12.12 -16.93 13.01
C LEU A 119 11.64 -18.17 13.76
N ALA A 120 10.96 -19.09 13.08
CA ALA A 120 10.58 -20.38 13.66
C ALA A 120 11.82 -21.23 14.04
N LYS A 121 12.92 -21.12 13.29
CA LYS A 121 14.20 -21.77 13.63
C LYS A 121 14.83 -21.15 14.88
N LEU A 122 14.79 -19.82 15.02
CA LEU A 122 15.29 -19.12 16.21
C LEU A 122 14.45 -19.39 17.47
N ASP A 123 13.14 -19.58 17.28
CA ASP A 123 12.21 -20.00 18.33
C ASP A 123 12.53 -21.41 18.85
N ARG A 124 12.75 -22.37 17.94
CA ARG A 124 13.22 -23.71 18.30
C ARG A 124 14.60 -23.71 18.96
N ALA A 125 15.45 -22.73 18.65
CA ALA A 125 16.74 -22.55 19.27
C ALA A 125 16.66 -21.89 20.66
N GLY A 126 15.45 -21.52 21.13
CA GLY A 126 15.22 -20.93 22.44
C GLY A 126 15.76 -19.51 22.58
N LEU A 127 16.01 -18.79 21.48
CA LEU A 127 16.55 -17.42 21.52
C LEU A 127 15.43 -16.37 21.56
N ILE A 128 14.33 -16.65 20.87
CA ILE A 128 13.16 -15.79 20.79
C ILE A 128 11.91 -16.63 21.03
N VAL A 129 10.78 -15.97 21.31
CA VAL A 129 9.46 -16.57 21.23
C VAL A 129 8.77 -16.02 19.98
N TYR A 130 8.47 -16.91 19.03
CA TYR A 130 7.82 -16.54 17.77
C TYR A 130 6.41 -17.14 17.67
N ARG A 131 5.41 -16.27 17.57
CA ARG A 131 4.04 -16.66 17.26
C ARG A 131 3.73 -16.23 15.82
N PRO A 132 3.54 -17.19 14.88
CA PRO A 132 3.20 -16.84 13.51
C PRO A 132 1.87 -16.10 13.47
N ALA A 133 1.71 -15.24 12.46
CA ALA A 133 0.45 -14.52 12.26
C ALA A 133 -0.68 -15.52 11.98
N GLN A 134 -1.75 -15.50 12.79
CA GLN A 134 -2.93 -16.33 12.61
C GLN A 134 -4.12 -15.47 12.15
N GLY A 135 -4.84 -15.93 11.10
CA GLY A 135 -6.05 -15.29 10.57
C GLY A 135 -5.82 -13.98 9.80
N ARG A 136 -6.86 -13.12 9.72
CA ARG A 136 -6.81 -11.79 9.07
C ARG A 136 -5.78 -10.81 9.70
N SER A 137 -5.20 -11.17 10.84
CA SER A 137 -4.22 -10.33 11.53
C SER A 137 -2.85 -10.42 10.82
N ARG A 138 -2.44 -9.34 10.16
CA ARG A 138 -1.14 -9.26 9.43
C ARG A 138 0.09 -9.14 10.36
N PHE A 139 -0.03 -9.54 11.63
CA PHE A 139 0.98 -9.29 12.67
C PHE A 139 1.43 -10.60 13.30
N ALA A 140 2.75 -10.80 13.39
CA ALA A 140 3.35 -11.87 14.16
C ALA A 140 3.68 -11.34 15.57
N GLY A 141 3.58 -12.22 16.58
CA GLY A 141 4.06 -11.94 17.92
C GLY A 141 5.53 -12.32 18.03
N ILE A 142 6.39 -11.36 18.42
CA ILE A 142 7.82 -11.61 18.62
C ILE A 142 8.20 -11.08 20.01
N ALA A 143 8.88 -11.92 20.79
CA ALA A 143 9.43 -11.59 22.10
C ALA A 143 10.79 -12.26 22.30
N ILE A 144 11.57 -11.77 23.28
CA ILE A 144 12.82 -12.42 23.69
C ILE A 144 12.48 -13.62 24.60
N HIS A 145 13.24 -14.71 24.49
CA HIS A 145 13.04 -15.88 25.34
C HIS A 145 13.25 -15.55 26.83
N PRO A 146 12.39 -16.07 27.75
CA PRO A 146 12.43 -15.71 29.17
C PRO A 146 13.77 -15.99 29.87
N ASP A 147 14.53 -16.98 29.40
CA ASP A 147 15.82 -17.36 29.99
C ASP A 147 16.84 -16.22 30.02
N PHE A 148 16.73 -15.27 29.09
CA PHE A 148 17.64 -14.11 29.02
C PHE A 148 17.23 -12.96 29.95
N LEU A 149 16.06 -13.05 30.58
CA LEU A 149 15.45 -11.97 31.36
C LEU A 149 15.80 -12.01 32.85
N GLY A 150 16.67 -12.92 33.28
CA GLY A 150 17.11 -13.03 34.67
C GLY A 150 17.69 -11.70 35.21
N GLY A 151 17.10 -11.16 36.28
CA GLY A 151 17.52 -9.90 36.91
C GLY A 151 17.08 -8.63 36.16
N VAL A 152 16.18 -8.74 35.18
CA VAL A 152 15.63 -7.60 34.44
C VAL A 152 14.20 -7.32 34.91
N SER A 153 13.98 -6.14 35.48
CA SER A 153 12.66 -5.71 35.94
C SER A 153 11.94 -4.91 34.86
N GLU A 154 10.69 -5.28 34.58
CA GLU A 154 9.80 -4.46 33.76
C GLU A 154 9.48 -3.16 34.53
N LEU A 155 9.64 -2.03 33.85
CA LEU A 155 9.38 -0.73 34.47
C LEU A 155 7.88 -0.51 34.62
N GLN A 156 7.47 -0.10 35.82
CA GLN A 156 6.08 0.23 36.14
C GLN A 156 5.60 1.41 35.30
N ARG A 157 4.29 1.58 35.09
CA ARG A 157 3.73 2.76 34.42
C ARG A 157 2.71 3.43 35.32
N GLY A 158 2.74 4.76 35.37
CA GLY A 158 1.71 5.56 36.01
C GLY A 158 0.41 5.59 35.21
N GLU A 159 -0.65 6.14 35.78
CA GLU A 159 -2.01 6.20 35.20
C GLU A 159 -2.07 6.84 33.81
N ASN A 160 -1.12 7.74 33.51
CA ASN A 160 -0.97 8.42 32.21
C ASN A 160 -0.21 7.59 31.16
N GLY A 161 0.14 6.34 31.46
CA GLY A 161 0.92 5.47 30.60
C GLY A 161 2.41 5.83 30.52
N ARG A 162 2.92 6.76 31.34
CA ARG A 162 4.35 7.10 31.44
C ARG A 162 5.07 6.09 32.34
N VAL A 163 6.31 5.75 32.00
CA VAL A 163 7.10 4.73 32.71
C VAL A 163 7.71 5.33 33.98
N ILE A 164 7.47 4.70 35.12
CA ILE A 164 8.00 5.02 36.45
C ILE A 164 9.13 4.01 36.72
N ALA A 165 10.34 4.50 36.91
CA ALA A 165 11.46 3.70 37.43
C ALA A 165 11.54 3.97 38.94
N ASP A 166 11.25 2.97 39.77
CA ASP A 166 10.83 3.18 41.17
C ASP A 166 11.79 3.92 42.13
N SER A 167 11.11 4.57 43.09
CA SER A 167 11.45 4.98 44.48
C SER A 167 12.25 6.25 44.80
N SER A 168 12.85 6.94 43.83
CA SER A 168 13.45 8.27 44.08
C SER A 168 13.17 9.25 42.95
N ALA A 169 11.90 9.49 42.64
CA ALA A 169 11.37 10.63 41.87
C ALA A 169 12.23 11.18 40.70
N GLU A 170 12.94 10.33 39.96
CA GLU A 170 13.70 10.76 38.78
C GLU A 170 13.00 10.24 37.53
N ILE A 171 12.33 11.16 36.85
CA ILE A 171 11.65 10.91 35.58
C ILE A 171 12.73 10.54 34.57
N VAL A 172 12.91 9.25 34.29
CA VAL A 172 13.84 8.81 33.26
C VAL A 172 13.27 9.19 31.89
N THR A 173 13.70 10.32 31.36
CA THR A 173 13.51 10.68 29.95
C THR A 173 14.27 9.67 29.10
N PHE A 174 13.55 8.85 28.34
CA PHE A 174 14.12 7.84 27.42
C PHE A 174 14.79 8.45 26.17
N TYR A 175 15.15 9.73 26.25
CA TYR A 175 15.89 10.45 25.24
C TYR A 175 17.20 10.87 25.88
N ASP A 176 18.30 10.36 25.33
CA ASP A 176 19.61 10.96 25.50
C ASP A 176 19.44 12.45 25.11
N PRO A 177 19.66 13.42 26.02
CA PRO A 177 19.54 14.83 25.71
C PRO A 177 20.77 15.23 24.88
N ARG A 178 20.83 14.72 23.65
CA ARG A 178 21.65 15.30 22.61
C ARG A 178 21.06 16.67 22.33
N LEU A 179 21.60 17.63 23.06
CA LEU A 179 21.71 19.02 22.69
C LEU A 179 20.40 19.61 22.19
N LEU A 180 19.71 20.29 23.11
CA LEU A 180 18.95 21.49 22.80
C LEU A 180 19.92 22.55 22.24
N ILE A 181 20.52 22.26 21.08
CA ILE A 181 21.09 23.25 20.19
C ILE A 181 20.00 23.46 19.15
N GLY A 182 19.28 24.56 19.31
CA GLY A 182 18.67 25.20 18.16
C GLY A 182 19.73 25.33 17.07
N ASP A 183 19.34 24.93 15.86
CA ASP A 183 19.89 25.44 14.61
C ASP A 183 21.08 24.75 13.91
N LEU A 184 21.69 23.64 14.34
CA LEU A 184 22.80 23.04 13.56
C LEU A 184 22.81 21.50 13.42
N SER A 185 22.29 21.04 12.26
CA SER A 185 22.60 19.83 11.45
C SER A 185 22.05 18.43 11.79
N PRO A 186 21.87 17.53 10.80
CA PRO A 186 21.14 17.67 9.54
C PRO A 186 20.18 16.47 9.41
N THR A 187 19.12 16.41 10.20
CA THR A 187 18.01 15.48 9.91
C THR A 187 17.26 15.98 8.70
N THR A 188 16.98 15.08 7.75
CA THR A 188 15.90 15.13 6.75
C THR A 188 15.24 16.50 6.61
N PRO A 189 15.37 17.19 5.46
CA PRO A 189 14.82 18.53 5.30
C PRO A 189 13.40 18.50 5.83
N LYS A 190 13.13 19.31 6.88
CA LYS A 190 11.75 19.62 7.27
C LYS A 190 11.06 19.94 5.96
N SER A 191 10.04 19.16 5.59
CA SER A 191 9.22 19.49 4.44
C SER A 191 8.90 20.98 4.59
N PRO A 192 9.25 21.81 3.60
CA PRO A 192 9.01 23.24 3.73
C PRO A 192 7.55 23.41 4.12
N PRO A 193 7.20 24.42 4.96
CA PRO A 193 5.81 24.79 5.11
C PRO A 193 5.23 24.86 3.70
N ALA A 194 4.12 24.16 3.44
CA ALA A 194 3.59 23.95 2.08
C ALA A 194 3.21 25.26 1.37
N ASP A 195 3.39 26.40 2.04
CA ASP A 195 3.27 27.76 1.53
C ASP A 195 4.57 28.31 0.91
N ARG A 196 5.70 27.57 0.93
CA ARG A 196 6.91 27.91 0.16
C ARG A 196 7.12 26.93 -0.99
N PRO A 197 7.27 27.41 -2.23
CA PRO A 197 7.66 26.55 -3.35
C PRO A 197 9.04 25.97 -3.04
N ALA A 198 9.12 24.65 -2.92
CA ALA A 198 10.42 23.97 -2.89
C ALA A 198 11.03 24.08 -4.30
N ASP A 199 12.23 24.64 -4.42
CA ASP A 199 12.95 24.81 -5.69
C ASP A 199 13.48 23.49 -6.30
N GLY A 200 12.95 22.34 -5.86
CA GLY A 200 13.28 21.02 -6.40
C GLY A 200 12.05 20.10 -6.43
N PRO A 201 12.01 19.13 -7.35
CA PRO A 201 10.88 18.22 -7.46
C PRO A 201 10.73 17.43 -6.17
N LEU A 202 9.58 17.57 -5.49
CA LEU A 202 9.30 16.82 -4.27
C LEU A 202 9.43 15.32 -4.57
N THR A 203 10.18 14.60 -3.74
CA THR A 203 10.43 13.16 -3.91
C THR A 203 9.17 12.32 -3.69
N THR A 204 8.14 12.88 -3.06
CA THR A 204 6.88 12.21 -2.73
C THR A 204 5.68 13.09 -3.06
N ARG A 205 4.62 12.48 -3.60
CA ARG A 205 3.34 13.16 -3.88
C ARG A 205 2.77 13.77 -2.59
N PRO A 206 2.38 15.06 -2.58
CA PRO A 206 1.71 15.66 -1.43
C PRO A 206 0.39 14.94 -1.12
N THR A 207 0.23 14.42 0.10
CA THR A 207 -1.00 13.74 0.54
C THR A 207 -1.81 14.54 1.54
N GLU A 208 -1.16 15.44 2.28
CA GLU A 208 -1.78 16.21 3.36
C GLU A 208 -1.24 17.65 3.38
N VAL A 209 -2.09 18.58 3.81
CA VAL A 209 -1.77 19.98 4.08
C VAL A 209 -1.67 20.19 5.59
N ASN A 210 -0.79 21.08 6.03
CA ASN A 210 -0.69 21.44 7.44
C ASN A 210 -2.02 22.06 7.93
N VAL A 211 -2.56 21.52 9.03
CA VAL A 211 -3.83 21.97 9.61
C VAL A 211 -3.53 22.82 10.83
N ASP A 212 -4.00 24.07 10.82
CA ASP A 212 -3.98 24.91 12.02
C ASP A 212 -5.01 24.34 13.03
N PRO A 213 -4.62 24.04 14.29
CA PRO A 213 -5.56 23.65 15.32
C PRO A 213 -6.72 24.65 15.50
N LYS A 214 -6.51 25.96 15.23
CA LYS A 214 -7.58 26.96 15.30
C LYS A 214 -8.71 26.68 14.32
N SER A 215 -8.39 26.23 13.11
CA SER A 215 -9.39 25.89 12.09
C SER A 215 -10.29 24.74 12.53
N VAL A 216 -9.79 23.79 13.32
CA VAL A 216 -10.63 22.71 13.89
C VAL A 216 -11.59 23.27 14.93
N HIS A 217 -11.11 24.18 15.79
CA HIS A 217 -11.95 24.85 16.78
C HIS A 217 -13.04 25.72 16.16
N GLU A 218 -12.72 26.46 15.09
CA GLU A 218 -13.69 27.27 14.33
C GLU A 218 -14.83 26.41 13.78
N VAL A 219 -14.52 25.26 13.15
CA VAL A 219 -15.55 24.34 12.65
C VAL A 219 -16.38 23.78 13.80
N LEU A 220 -15.76 23.33 14.89
CA LEU A 220 -16.49 22.78 16.05
C LEU A 220 -17.38 23.83 16.75
N ALA A 221 -17.03 25.11 16.69
CA ALA A 221 -17.85 26.19 17.21
C ALA A 221 -19.06 26.49 16.31
N ALA A 222 -18.88 26.41 14.99
CA ALA A 222 -19.89 26.81 14.00
C ALA A 222 -20.90 25.69 13.64
N ILE A 223 -20.63 24.43 13.97
CA ILE A 223 -21.54 23.31 13.66
C ILE A 223 -22.84 23.34 14.49
N PRO A 224 -23.94 22.75 13.96
CA PRO A 224 -25.22 22.67 14.67
C PRO A 224 -25.14 22.02 16.06
N ALA A 225 -26.06 22.42 16.94
CA ALA A 225 -26.09 21.97 18.34
C ALA A 225 -26.14 20.45 18.51
N CYS A 226 -26.79 19.73 17.58
CA CYS A 226 -26.88 18.26 17.60
C CYS A 226 -25.51 17.56 17.54
N TYR A 227 -24.48 18.21 16.99
CA TYR A 227 -23.12 17.69 16.98
C TYR A 227 -22.28 18.21 18.16
N ARG A 228 -22.64 19.36 18.75
CA ARG A 228 -21.93 19.95 19.89
C ARG A 228 -22.33 19.34 21.24
N GLN A 229 -23.60 18.99 21.40
CA GLN A 229 -24.17 18.44 22.65
C GLN A 229 -23.89 16.94 22.85
N VAL A 230 -22.94 16.37 22.11
CA VAL A 230 -22.58 14.94 22.17
C VAL A 230 -21.55 14.67 23.27
N PRO A 231 -21.45 13.42 23.79
CA PRO A 231 -20.41 13.07 24.75
C PRO A 231 -19.00 13.37 24.22
N GLY A 232 -18.09 13.82 25.09
CA GLY A 232 -16.76 14.29 24.68
C GLY A 232 -15.93 13.28 23.86
N ARG A 233 -16.12 11.97 24.05
CA ARG A 233 -15.49 10.93 23.23
C ARG A 233 -15.95 10.99 21.77
N VAL A 234 -17.24 11.24 21.54
CA VAL A 234 -17.86 11.38 20.22
C VAL A 234 -17.43 12.69 19.57
N LEU A 235 -17.37 13.77 20.36
CA LEU A 235 -16.86 15.07 19.89
C LEU A 235 -15.39 14.98 19.48
N GLY A 236 -14.56 14.26 20.24
CA GLY A 236 -13.16 14.01 19.87
C GLY A 236 -13.01 13.16 18.61
N ALA A 237 -13.90 12.18 18.39
CA ALA A 237 -13.93 11.41 17.13
C ALA A 237 -14.36 12.29 15.95
N LEU A 238 -15.33 13.19 16.14
CA LEU A 238 -15.76 14.17 15.14
C LEU A 238 -14.63 15.14 14.80
N ALA A 239 -13.93 15.66 15.81
CA ALA A 239 -12.76 16.54 15.62
C ALA A 239 -11.66 15.86 14.80
N LYS A 240 -11.40 14.56 15.03
CA LYS A 240 -10.46 13.77 14.22
C LYS A 240 -10.88 13.65 12.76
N GLU A 241 -12.17 13.41 12.51
CA GLU A 241 -12.70 13.37 11.13
C GLU A 241 -12.54 14.74 10.44
N ILE A 242 -12.93 15.82 11.12
CA ILE A 242 -12.77 17.21 10.61
C ILE A 242 -11.29 17.48 10.29
N THR A 243 -10.38 17.13 11.20
CA THR A 243 -8.93 17.27 10.99
C THR A 243 -8.46 16.50 9.75
N SER A 244 -8.97 15.28 9.52
CA SER A 244 -8.64 14.49 8.32
C SER A 244 -9.15 15.12 7.02
N PHE A 245 -10.32 15.76 7.01
CA PHE A 245 -10.82 16.48 5.84
C PHE A 245 -10.05 17.79 5.61
N LEU A 246 -9.72 18.54 6.67
CA LEU A 246 -8.84 19.71 6.58
C LEU A 246 -7.44 19.34 6.06
N ALA A 247 -6.87 18.23 6.53
CA ALA A 247 -5.58 17.72 6.06
C ALA A 247 -5.63 17.32 4.59
N ARG A 248 -6.77 16.82 4.09
CA ARG A 248 -7.00 16.61 2.65
C ARG A 248 -7.13 17.91 1.84
N GLY A 249 -7.02 19.07 2.48
CA GLY A 249 -7.01 20.38 1.83
C GLY A 249 -8.39 21.01 1.66
N TRP A 250 -9.41 20.53 2.37
CA TRP A 250 -10.74 21.15 2.38
C TRP A 250 -10.78 22.39 3.28
N LEU A 251 -11.63 23.36 2.93
CA LEU A 251 -11.74 24.62 3.69
C LEU A 251 -12.65 24.45 4.91
N PRO A 252 -12.37 25.13 6.04
CA PRO A 252 -13.22 25.12 7.23
C PRO A 252 -14.68 25.48 6.92
N ALA A 253 -14.89 26.53 6.11
CA ALA A 253 -16.22 26.99 5.71
C ALA A 253 -17.03 25.89 4.98
N GLN A 254 -16.39 25.14 4.08
CA GLN A 254 -17.04 24.05 3.32
C GLN A 254 -17.44 22.88 4.22
N ILE A 255 -16.59 22.53 5.20
CA ILE A 255 -16.90 21.50 6.20
C ILE A 255 -18.11 21.94 7.03
N THR A 256 -18.11 23.18 7.50
CA THR A 256 -19.22 23.75 8.28
C THR A 256 -20.50 23.76 7.46
N GLU A 257 -20.47 24.20 6.21
CA GLU A 257 -21.61 24.23 5.30
C GLU A 257 -22.27 22.85 5.15
N ILE A 258 -21.48 21.83 4.83
CA ILE A 258 -21.97 20.44 4.67
C ILE A 258 -22.54 19.89 5.98
N LEU A 259 -21.89 20.16 7.11
CA LEU A 259 -22.39 19.72 8.41
C LEU A 259 -23.65 20.48 8.84
N SER A 260 -23.77 21.75 8.44
CA SER A 260 -24.92 22.62 8.70
C SER A 260 -26.10 22.41 7.74
N ALA A 261 -25.92 21.61 6.69
CA ALA A 261 -26.98 21.26 5.75
C ALA A 261 -28.25 20.77 6.48
N THR A 262 -29.41 20.98 5.87
CA THR A 262 -30.74 20.73 6.46
C THR A 262 -30.76 19.47 7.30
N LEU A 263 -30.96 19.64 8.61
CA LEU A 263 -31.03 18.51 9.54
C LEU A 263 -32.40 17.84 9.41
N PRO A 264 -32.48 16.51 9.64
CA PRO A 264 -33.78 15.87 9.77
C PRO A 264 -34.58 16.55 10.89
N LYS A 265 -35.89 16.68 10.71
CA LYS A 265 -36.80 17.29 11.71
C LYS A 265 -36.86 16.48 13.01
N THR A 266 -36.46 15.21 12.96
CA THR A 266 -36.37 14.29 14.10
C THR A 266 -34.99 14.38 14.76
N GLU A 267 -34.94 14.17 16.08
CA GLU A 267 -33.67 14.10 16.82
C GLU A 267 -32.71 13.06 16.22
N VAL A 268 -31.46 13.48 15.99
CA VAL A 268 -30.44 12.64 15.38
C VAL A 268 -29.85 11.71 16.44
N ALA A 269 -30.26 10.44 16.46
CA ALA A 269 -29.75 9.44 17.40
C ALA A 269 -28.24 9.14 17.25
N ARG A 270 -27.67 9.31 16.04
CA ARG A 270 -26.27 8.97 15.73
C ARG A 270 -25.53 10.12 15.01
N PRO A 271 -25.20 11.22 15.71
CA PRO A 271 -24.64 12.43 15.10
C PRO A 271 -23.28 12.18 14.41
N LEU A 272 -22.38 11.40 15.01
CA LEU A 272 -21.08 11.09 14.38
C LEU A 272 -21.22 10.34 13.04
N GLN A 273 -22.18 9.42 12.94
CA GLN A 273 -22.38 8.65 11.71
C GLN A 273 -22.99 9.53 10.62
N LEU A 274 -23.92 10.42 10.97
CA LEU A 274 -24.47 11.40 10.04
C LEU A 274 -23.37 12.32 9.51
N ALA A 275 -22.52 12.86 10.39
CA ALA A 275 -21.39 13.70 9.99
C ALA A 275 -20.42 12.98 9.06
N ARG A 276 -20.02 11.74 9.39
CA ARG A 276 -19.16 10.91 8.54
C ARG A 276 -19.78 10.65 7.18
N TRP A 277 -21.05 10.30 7.14
CA TRP A 277 -21.76 10.06 5.89
C TRP A 277 -21.79 11.33 5.04
N ARG A 278 -22.20 12.47 5.61
CA ARG A 278 -22.26 13.76 4.90
C ARG A 278 -20.90 14.17 4.34
N LEU A 279 -19.86 14.13 5.15
CA LEU A 279 -18.51 14.50 4.71
C LEU A 279 -17.98 13.55 3.63
N ARG A 280 -18.21 12.24 3.76
CA ARG A 280 -17.74 11.27 2.74
C ARG A 280 -18.48 11.37 1.42
N GLN A 281 -19.79 11.65 1.45
CA GLN A 281 -20.59 11.79 0.23
C GLN A 281 -20.29 13.09 -0.51
N ASN A 282 -20.04 14.19 0.22
CA ASN A 282 -19.90 15.51 -0.40
C ASN A 282 -18.44 15.93 -0.64
N MET A 283 -17.47 15.36 0.08
CA MET A 283 -16.05 15.73 -0.03
C MET A 283 -15.19 14.58 -0.55
N ILE A 284 -15.32 14.33 -1.86
CA ILE A 284 -14.60 13.26 -2.57
C ILE A 284 -13.23 13.78 -3.03
N GLY A 285 -12.17 13.03 -2.72
CA GLY A 285 -10.82 13.32 -3.17
C GLY A 285 -10.11 14.43 -2.40
N SER A 286 -9.16 15.08 -3.08
CA SER A 286 -8.35 16.20 -2.58
C SER A 286 -9.14 17.50 -2.60
N GLY A 287 -9.15 18.22 -1.48
CA GLY A 287 -9.77 19.53 -1.38
C GLY A 287 -9.00 20.63 -2.13
N PRO A 288 -9.57 21.83 -2.23
CA PRO A 288 -9.05 22.94 -3.03
C PRO A 288 -7.64 23.39 -2.68
N ARG A 289 -7.17 23.19 -1.44
CA ARG A 289 -5.79 23.55 -1.04
C ARG A 289 -4.77 22.49 -1.47
N LEU A 290 -5.16 21.21 -1.48
CA LEU A 290 -4.25 20.10 -1.79
C LEU A 290 -4.18 19.80 -3.29
N ALA A 291 -5.31 19.92 -3.99
CA ALA A 291 -5.42 19.66 -5.43
C ALA A 291 -4.37 20.41 -6.29
N PRO A 292 -4.14 21.73 -6.14
CA PRO A 292 -3.14 22.43 -6.96
C PRO A 292 -1.71 21.95 -6.68
N LEU A 293 -1.40 21.59 -5.42
CA LEU A 293 -0.09 21.04 -5.06
C LEU A 293 0.14 19.66 -5.69
N GLN A 294 -0.89 18.82 -5.71
CA GLN A 294 -0.83 17.52 -6.38
C GLN A 294 -0.69 17.66 -7.88
N ARG A 295 -1.46 18.55 -8.53
CA ARG A 295 -1.35 18.80 -9.97
C ARG A 295 0.02 19.31 -10.38
N ARG A 296 0.59 20.24 -9.59
CA ARG A 296 1.95 20.75 -9.85
C ARG A 296 2.96 19.62 -9.75
N TRP A 297 2.89 18.81 -8.70
CA TRP A 297 3.76 17.65 -8.55
C TRP A 297 3.62 16.66 -9.70
N GLU A 298 2.40 16.35 -10.13
CA GLU A 298 2.13 15.46 -11.26
C GLU A 298 2.69 16.01 -12.58
N ALA A 299 2.57 17.32 -12.81
CA ALA A 299 3.15 17.98 -13.97
C ALA A 299 4.69 17.91 -13.96
N ASP A 300 5.31 18.14 -12.80
CA ASP A 300 6.76 18.06 -12.63
C ASP A 300 7.27 16.62 -12.84
N GLN A 301 6.60 15.61 -12.26
CA GLN A 301 6.95 14.20 -12.49
C GLN A 301 6.77 13.80 -13.96
N SER A 302 5.67 14.21 -14.58
CA SER A 302 5.43 13.93 -16.01
C SER A 302 6.47 14.61 -16.90
N ALA A 303 6.97 15.80 -16.52
CA ALA A 303 8.06 16.46 -17.23
C ALA A 303 9.38 15.68 -17.08
N LEU A 304 9.72 15.25 -15.86
CA LEU A 304 10.92 14.45 -15.59
C LEU A 304 10.90 13.10 -16.32
N GLU A 305 9.75 12.42 -16.35
CA GLU A 305 9.57 11.17 -17.09
C GLU A 305 9.74 11.37 -18.59
N ARG A 306 9.18 12.45 -19.16
CA ARG A 306 9.41 12.82 -20.55
C ARG A 306 10.90 13.04 -20.84
N THR A 307 11.61 13.79 -20.00
CA THR A 307 13.06 14.01 -20.16
C THR A 307 13.87 12.71 -20.05
N ARG A 308 13.49 11.81 -19.13
CA ARG A 308 14.14 10.49 -19.02
C ARG A 308 13.88 9.64 -20.26
N HIS A 309 12.64 9.62 -20.75
CA HIS A 309 12.25 8.88 -21.95
C HIS A 309 13.00 9.41 -23.19
N THR A 310 13.06 10.73 -23.40
CA THR A 310 13.81 11.31 -24.52
C THR A 310 15.30 11.00 -24.40
N SER A 311 15.89 11.13 -23.21
CA SER A 311 17.31 10.81 -22.98
C SER A 311 17.63 9.33 -23.27
N GLN A 312 16.75 8.41 -22.85
CA GLN A 312 16.90 6.98 -23.11
C GLN A 312 16.74 6.65 -24.60
N LEU A 313 15.78 7.29 -25.26
CA LEU A 313 15.57 7.18 -26.70
C LEU A 313 16.81 7.65 -27.46
N ASP A 314 17.36 8.81 -27.10
CA ASP A 314 18.56 9.38 -27.74
C ASP A 314 19.80 8.50 -27.54
N ALA A 315 19.96 7.92 -26.35
CA ALA A 315 21.04 6.96 -26.07
C ALA A 315 20.88 5.68 -26.92
N THR A 316 19.66 5.16 -27.02
CA THR A 316 19.36 3.96 -27.82
C THR A 316 19.55 4.25 -29.32
N TYR A 317 19.12 5.42 -29.78
CA TYR A 317 19.31 5.87 -31.15
C TYR A 317 20.80 5.98 -31.49
N ARG A 318 21.61 6.61 -30.63
CA ARG A 318 23.07 6.69 -30.82
C ARG A 318 23.73 5.32 -30.89
N GLN A 319 23.28 4.37 -30.07
CA GLN A 319 23.78 2.98 -30.12
C GLN A 319 23.44 2.30 -31.45
N VAL A 320 22.19 2.43 -31.93
CA VAL A 320 21.77 1.88 -33.22
C VAL A 320 22.53 2.54 -34.36
N LEU A 321 22.66 3.87 -34.34
CA LEU A 321 23.38 4.64 -35.35
C LEU A 321 24.86 4.25 -35.43
N GLY A 322 25.50 3.94 -34.30
CA GLY A 322 26.86 3.41 -34.27
C GLY A 322 27.02 2.02 -34.91
N GLN A 323 25.93 1.24 -35.04
CA GLN A 323 25.95 -0.09 -35.66
C GLN A 323 25.57 -0.08 -37.14
N ILE A 324 24.60 0.75 -37.54
CA ILE A 324 24.08 0.79 -38.92
C ILE A 324 24.67 1.92 -39.77
N GLY A 325 25.24 2.95 -39.15
CA GLY A 325 25.73 4.15 -39.84
C GLY A 325 24.64 5.17 -40.18
N SER A 326 25.06 6.40 -40.50
CA SER A 326 24.15 7.54 -40.75
C SER A 326 23.35 7.43 -42.05
N THR A 327 23.90 6.79 -43.08
CA THR A 327 23.28 6.63 -44.40
C THR A 327 22.06 5.71 -44.34
N LEU A 328 22.19 4.54 -43.70
CA LEU A 328 21.06 3.62 -43.49
C LEU A 328 20.01 4.24 -42.57
N ALA A 329 20.41 4.99 -41.53
CA ALA A 329 19.46 5.69 -40.66
C ALA A 329 18.61 6.73 -41.41
N GLN A 330 19.21 7.49 -42.35
CA GLN A 330 18.49 8.43 -43.19
C GLN A 330 17.50 7.73 -44.13
N ARG A 331 17.92 6.61 -44.73
CA ARG A 331 17.07 5.79 -45.60
C ARG A 331 15.86 5.24 -44.83
N VAL A 332 16.07 4.74 -43.61
CA VAL A 332 14.98 4.33 -42.72
C VAL A 332 13.99 5.47 -42.45
N THR A 333 14.47 6.70 -42.22
CA THR A 333 13.56 7.84 -42.00
C THR A 333 12.81 8.28 -43.25
N ALA A 334 13.31 7.98 -44.45
CA ALA A 334 12.66 8.32 -45.70
C ALA A 334 11.45 7.41 -46.03
N ILE A 335 11.43 6.18 -45.49
CA ILE A 335 10.35 5.22 -45.72
C ILE A 335 9.00 5.71 -45.14
N ASN A 336 9.03 6.44 -44.02
CA ASN A 336 7.81 7.04 -43.46
C ASN A 336 8.10 8.44 -42.88
N PRO A 337 7.89 9.51 -43.67
CA PRO A 337 8.17 10.88 -43.25
C PRO A 337 7.05 11.50 -42.41
N LEU A 338 5.89 10.83 -42.26
CA LEU A 338 4.72 11.39 -41.60
C LEU A 338 4.91 11.45 -40.08
N VAL A 339 5.11 12.66 -39.58
CA VAL A 339 5.25 12.93 -38.14
C VAL A 339 3.86 12.95 -37.50
N ALA A 340 3.65 12.09 -36.51
CA ALA A 340 2.43 12.09 -35.71
C ALA A 340 2.22 13.44 -34.98
N PRO A 341 0.98 13.92 -34.84
CA PRO A 341 0.69 15.19 -34.18
C PRO A 341 1.20 15.20 -32.73
N GLY A 342 1.86 16.29 -32.33
CA GLY A 342 2.40 16.47 -30.98
C GLY A 342 3.78 15.83 -30.73
N VAL A 343 4.39 15.18 -31.72
CA VAL A 343 5.76 14.64 -31.62
C VAL A 343 6.74 15.56 -32.35
N SER A 344 7.90 15.82 -31.75
CA SER A 344 8.95 16.58 -32.45
C SER A 344 9.54 15.78 -33.61
N SER A 345 9.93 16.44 -34.70
CA SER A 345 10.53 15.78 -35.88
C SER A 345 11.80 14.98 -35.52
N THR A 346 12.59 15.46 -34.56
CA THR A 346 13.78 14.75 -34.05
C THR A 346 13.41 13.48 -33.29
N GLU A 347 12.47 13.56 -32.35
CA GLU A 347 11.99 12.42 -31.58
C GLU A 347 11.32 11.36 -32.47
N HIS A 348 10.55 11.80 -33.48
CA HIS A 348 9.95 10.90 -34.46
C HIS A 348 11.01 10.12 -35.23
N ARG A 349 12.05 10.79 -35.76
CA ARG A 349 13.16 10.14 -36.45
C ARG A 349 13.88 9.12 -35.56
N HIS A 350 14.21 9.50 -34.32
CA HIS A 350 14.87 8.59 -33.37
C HIS A 350 14.01 7.37 -33.06
N ARG A 351 12.70 7.57 -32.81
CA ARG A 351 11.74 6.47 -32.60
C ARG A 351 11.68 5.53 -33.80
N HIS A 352 11.55 6.08 -35.01
CA HIS A 352 11.41 5.30 -36.24
C HIS A 352 12.63 4.41 -36.51
N VAL A 353 13.84 4.96 -36.37
CA VAL A 353 15.08 4.20 -36.56
C VAL A 353 15.23 3.09 -35.50
N VAL A 354 14.94 3.39 -34.23
CA VAL A 354 15.01 2.38 -33.17
C VAL A 354 13.94 1.30 -33.35
N SER A 355 12.72 1.64 -33.77
CA SER A 355 11.67 0.66 -34.04
C SER A 355 12.02 -0.23 -35.24
N ALA A 356 12.49 0.37 -36.34
CA ALA A 356 12.93 -0.37 -37.53
C ALA A 356 14.04 -1.37 -37.18
N ALA A 357 15.07 -0.94 -36.44
CA ALA A 357 16.15 -1.81 -35.98
C ALA A 357 15.64 -2.97 -35.10
N ARG A 358 14.64 -2.73 -34.24
CA ARG A 358 14.02 -3.79 -33.43
C ARG A 358 13.22 -4.77 -34.28
N ILE A 359 12.49 -4.30 -35.28
CA ILE A 359 11.69 -5.13 -36.19
C ILE A 359 12.62 -5.99 -37.04
N ALA A 360 13.62 -5.38 -37.69
CA ALA A 360 14.62 -6.07 -38.49
C ALA A 360 15.34 -7.17 -37.69
N ARG A 361 15.72 -6.89 -36.43
CA ARG A 361 16.37 -7.89 -35.57
C ARG A 361 15.45 -9.05 -35.16
N ARG A 362 14.14 -8.85 -35.15
CA ARG A 362 13.16 -9.93 -34.93
C ARG A 362 12.93 -10.76 -36.19
N GLN A 363 12.94 -10.14 -37.36
CA GLN A 363 12.72 -10.80 -38.65
C GLN A 363 13.95 -11.60 -39.11
N TYR A 364 15.16 -11.09 -38.87
CA TYR A 364 16.42 -11.74 -39.25
C TYR A 364 17.27 -12.06 -38.00
N PRO A 365 16.88 -13.05 -37.19
CA PRO A 365 17.68 -13.45 -36.04
C PRO A 365 19.04 -14.01 -36.49
N GLY A 366 20.13 -13.55 -35.85
CA GLY A 366 21.49 -14.01 -36.13
C GLY A 366 22.26 -13.21 -37.20
N TRP A 367 21.59 -12.30 -37.90
CA TRP A 367 22.24 -11.39 -38.85
C TRP A 367 22.84 -10.17 -38.12
N PRO A 368 23.93 -9.57 -38.62
CA PRO A 368 24.41 -8.30 -38.10
C PRO A 368 23.38 -7.20 -38.38
N LEU A 369 23.28 -6.21 -37.48
CA LEU A 369 22.14 -5.29 -37.45
C LEU A 369 22.05 -4.42 -38.71
N ASP A 370 23.17 -4.03 -39.29
CA ASP A 370 23.28 -3.28 -40.54
C ASP A 370 22.70 -4.06 -41.72
N ALA A 371 23.07 -5.34 -41.88
CA ALA A 371 22.54 -6.20 -42.93
C ALA A 371 21.03 -6.46 -42.76
N ALA A 372 20.59 -6.71 -41.52
CA ALA A 372 19.18 -6.93 -41.20
C ALA A 372 18.33 -5.68 -41.49
N VAL A 373 18.80 -4.48 -41.10
CA VAL A 373 18.08 -3.23 -41.37
C VAL A 373 18.07 -2.91 -42.86
N ASN A 374 19.16 -3.16 -43.59
CA ASN A 374 19.20 -2.95 -45.04
C ASN A 374 18.22 -3.88 -45.78
N ALA A 375 18.14 -5.16 -45.39
CA ALA A 375 17.17 -6.11 -45.94
C ALA A 375 15.73 -5.66 -45.65
N TRP A 376 15.45 -5.25 -44.42
CA TRP A 376 14.14 -4.68 -44.05
C TRP A 376 13.79 -3.44 -44.87
N CYS A 377 14.73 -2.49 -45.06
CA CYS A 377 14.50 -1.31 -45.89
C CYS A 377 14.14 -1.67 -47.33
N ALA A 378 14.83 -2.65 -47.92
CA ALA A 378 14.54 -3.11 -49.27
C ALA A 378 13.12 -3.70 -49.38
N GLU A 379 12.68 -4.48 -48.39
CA GLU A 379 11.31 -5.02 -48.35
C GLU A 379 10.26 -3.90 -48.22
N GLN A 380 10.51 -2.90 -47.38
CA GLN A 380 9.60 -1.78 -47.22
C GLN A 380 9.51 -0.91 -48.49
N GLU A 381 10.63 -0.67 -49.16
CA GLU A 381 10.66 0.07 -50.44
C GLU A 381 9.90 -0.66 -51.55
N LEU A 382 10.02 -2.00 -51.60
CA LEU A 382 9.24 -2.83 -52.52
C LEU A 382 7.75 -2.84 -52.19
N THR A 383 7.40 -2.73 -50.92
CA THR A 383 5.99 -2.63 -50.47
C THR A 383 5.42 -1.23 -50.70
N ALA A 384 6.27 -0.20 -50.74
CA ALA A 384 5.88 1.21 -50.82
C ALA A 384 5.62 1.74 -52.24
N ALA A 385 5.86 0.98 -53.32
CA ALA A 385 5.60 1.42 -54.69
C ALA A 385 4.63 0.49 -55.46
N PRO A 386 3.72 1.01 -56.31
CA PRO A 386 3.09 2.34 -56.32
C PRO A 386 1.54 2.27 -56.35
N ASN A 387 0.84 3.20 -55.70
CA ASN A 387 -0.42 3.74 -56.21
C ASN A 387 -0.91 4.91 -55.34
N VAL A 388 -1.62 5.82 -56.00
CA VAL A 388 -2.31 7.00 -55.48
C VAL A 388 -1.45 8.26 -55.41
N THR A 389 -1.53 9.04 -56.50
CA THR A 389 -1.66 10.50 -56.44
C THR A 389 -2.66 10.88 -55.35
N ALA A 390 -2.20 11.00 -54.11
CA ALA A 390 -2.98 11.54 -53.01
C ALA A 390 -2.69 13.04 -52.95
N SER A 391 -3.62 13.84 -53.48
CA SER A 391 -3.81 15.21 -53.02
C SER A 391 -3.94 15.20 -51.49
N PRO A 392 -3.46 16.23 -50.78
CA PRO A 392 -3.55 16.26 -49.32
C PRO A 392 -4.98 16.59 -48.91
N SER A 393 -5.88 15.61 -48.93
CA SER A 393 -7.15 15.71 -48.23
C SER A 393 -6.88 15.50 -46.75
N GLN A 394 -7.06 16.56 -45.98
CA GLN A 394 -7.25 16.44 -44.53
C GLN A 394 -8.46 15.53 -44.30
N ASP A 395 -8.21 14.35 -43.77
CA ASP A 395 -9.21 13.35 -43.41
C ASP A 395 -10.14 13.85 -42.29
N ASN A 396 -11.15 14.63 -42.68
CA ASN A 396 -12.45 14.64 -42.01
C ASN A 396 -13.29 13.57 -42.71
N TRP A 397 -13.15 12.32 -42.28
CA TRP A 397 -14.05 11.25 -42.70
C TRP A 397 -15.48 11.64 -42.33
N THR A 398 -16.32 11.88 -43.32
CA THR A 398 -17.74 12.16 -43.10
C THR A 398 -18.52 10.86 -42.97
N ILE A 399 -19.70 10.91 -42.34
CA ILE A 399 -20.59 9.75 -42.17
C ILE A 399 -20.95 9.11 -43.53
N ALA A 400 -20.96 9.91 -44.60
CA ALA A 400 -21.18 9.45 -45.97
C ALA A 400 -20.05 8.55 -46.49
N ASP A 401 -18.79 8.87 -46.17
CA ASP A 401 -17.62 8.08 -46.60
C ASP A 401 -17.58 6.70 -45.89
N LEU A 402 -18.07 6.65 -44.64
CA LEU A 402 -18.24 5.40 -43.88
C LEU A 402 -19.37 4.52 -44.43
N LEU A 403 -20.42 5.13 -44.99
CA LEU A 403 -21.55 4.43 -45.64
C LEU A 403 -21.16 3.88 -47.03
N GLU A 404 -20.30 4.57 -47.78
CA GLU A 404 -19.74 4.05 -49.04
C GLU A 404 -18.82 2.84 -48.85
N MET A 405 -18.18 2.70 -47.68
CA MET A 405 -17.31 1.56 -47.37
C MET A 405 -18.05 0.32 -46.87
N THR A 406 -19.31 0.42 -46.46
CA THR A 406 -20.13 -0.76 -46.19
C THR A 406 -20.58 -1.39 -47.51
N PRO A 407 -20.29 -2.67 -47.80
CA PRO A 407 -20.73 -3.31 -49.03
C PRO A 407 -22.25 -3.24 -49.10
N ALA A 408 -22.75 -2.43 -50.03
CA ALA A 408 -24.17 -2.15 -50.20
C ALA A 408 -25.00 -3.46 -50.19
N GLY A 409 -26.02 -3.49 -49.34
CA GLY A 409 -27.00 -4.58 -49.28
C GLY A 409 -26.71 -5.72 -48.29
N ARG A 410 -25.57 -5.74 -47.57
CA ARG A 410 -25.30 -6.83 -46.61
C ARG A 410 -25.69 -6.49 -45.18
N CYS A 411 -26.39 -7.40 -44.51
CA CYS A 411 -26.75 -7.25 -43.10
C CYS A 411 -25.48 -7.19 -42.25
N VAL A 412 -25.34 -6.15 -41.43
CA VAL A 412 -24.17 -5.99 -40.55
C VAL A 412 -24.06 -7.13 -39.52
N GLN A 413 -25.19 -7.73 -39.14
CA GLN A 413 -25.26 -8.77 -38.12
C GLN A 413 -24.90 -10.16 -38.67
N CYS A 414 -25.49 -10.57 -39.79
CA CYS A 414 -25.38 -11.94 -40.32
C CYS A 414 -24.77 -12.03 -41.73
N GLY A 415 -24.50 -10.89 -42.38
CA GLY A 415 -23.91 -10.82 -43.72
C GLY A 415 -24.86 -11.15 -44.88
N SER A 416 -26.17 -11.32 -44.62
CA SER A 416 -27.17 -11.64 -45.65
C SER A 416 -27.32 -10.51 -46.68
N ILE A 417 -27.49 -10.87 -47.96
CA ILE A 417 -27.51 -9.93 -49.10
C ILE A 417 -28.85 -9.17 -49.23
N ASP A 418 -29.90 -9.60 -48.53
CA ASP A 418 -31.23 -8.97 -48.54
C ASP A 418 -31.44 -8.07 -47.31
N ALA A 419 -30.49 -7.16 -47.04
CA ALA A 419 -30.61 -6.24 -45.91
C ALA A 419 -31.08 -4.85 -46.36
N ALA A 420 -32.26 -4.45 -45.87
CA ALA A 420 -32.75 -3.09 -46.05
C ALA A 420 -32.04 -2.12 -45.08
N VAL A 421 -31.74 -0.91 -45.54
CA VAL A 421 -31.21 0.16 -44.68
C VAL A 421 -32.35 0.65 -43.79
N ARG A 422 -32.18 0.52 -42.47
CA ARG A 422 -33.18 0.93 -41.48
C ARG A 422 -32.81 2.29 -40.91
N GLU A 423 -33.55 3.33 -41.32
CA GLU A 423 -33.38 4.70 -40.84
C GLU A 423 -33.84 4.90 -39.39
N GLU A 424 -34.57 3.94 -38.83
CA GLU A 424 -35.08 3.94 -37.46
C GLU A 424 -33.97 3.69 -36.41
N LEU A 425 -32.79 3.23 -36.83
CA LEU A 425 -31.64 3.09 -35.95
C LEU A 425 -30.90 4.42 -35.79
N PRO A 426 -30.25 4.68 -34.64
CA PRO A 426 -29.47 5.91 -34.41
C PRO A 426 -28.39 6.17 -35.48
N LEU A 427 -27.98 5.11 -36.19
CA LEU A 427 -27.18 5.15 -37.39
C LEU A 427 -27.91 4.31 -38.46
N PRO A 428 -28.21 4.86 -39.65
CA PRO A 428 -28.87 4.13 -40.71
C PRO A 428 -27.97 2.98 -41.14
N THR A 429 -28.36 1.76 -40.81
CA THR A 429 -27.54 0.55 -40.99
C THR A 429 -28.35 -0.53 -41.71
N PRO A 430 -27.74 -1.26 -42.65
CA PRO A 430 -28.41 -2.36 -43.34
C PRO A 430 -28.57 -3.56 -42.41
N VAL A 431 -29.82 -3.90 -42.07
CA VAL A 431 -30.17 -5.06 -41.23
C VAL A 431 -31.29 -5.83 -41.91
N CYS A 432 -31.17 -7.16 -42.01
CA CYS A 432 -32.23 -7.99 -42.57
C CYS A 432 -33.37 -8.20 -41.56
N ASP A 433 -34.56 -8.53 -42.06
CA ASP A 433 -35.78 -8.63 -41.26
C ASP A 433 -35.65 -9.65 -40.12
N GLN A 434 -34.94 -10.75 -40.35
CA GLN A 434 -34.69 -11.77 -39.31
C GLN A 434 -33.84 -11.25 -38.14
N CYS A 435 -32.83 -10.41 -38.41
CA CYS A 435 -32.00 -9.82 -37.36
C CYS A 435 -32.68 -8.63 -36.67
N TRP A 436 -33.65 -8.02 -37.37
CA TRP A 436 -34.48 -6.95 -36.84
C TRP A 436 -35.53 -7.48 -35.86
N GLU A 437 -36.28 -8.51 -36.24
CA GLU A 437 -37.31 -9.13 -35.40
C GLU A 437 -36.73 -9.76 -34.13
N GLY A 438 -35.55 -10.39 -34.22
CA GLY A 438 -34.86 -10.95 -33.04
C GLY A 438 -34.39 -9.91 -32.02
N ALA A 439 -34.32 -8.62 -32.38
CA ALA A 439 -33.99 -7.55 -31.45
C ALA A 439 -35.22 -7.04 -30.67
N ASP A 440 -36.43 -7.21 -31.21
CA ASP A 440 -37.69 -6.83 -30.55
C ASP A 440 -38.13 -7.86 -29.50
N ASP A 441 -37.83 -9.14 -29.71
CA ASP A 441 -38.10 -10.20 -28.71
C ASP A 441 -37.31 -9.98 -27.40
N LEU A 442 -36.08 -9.46 -27.49
CA LEU A 442 -35.26 -9.12 -26.32
C LEU A 442 -35.75 -7.87 -25.56
N ARG A 443 -36.61 -7.05 -26.18
CA ARG A 443 -37.19 -5.86 -25.53
C ARG A 443 -38.47 -6.18 -24.75
N HIS A 444 -39.18 -7.26 -25.08
CA HIS A 444 -40.43 -7.65 -24.41
C HIS A 444 -40.21 -8.52 -23.15
N ASP A 445 -39.05 -9.16 -23.00
CA ASP A 445 -38.71 -9.94 -21.79
C ASP A 445 -38.16 -9.09 -20.62
N ALA A 446 -37.85 -7.81 -20.83
CA ALA A 446 -37.28 -6.94 -19.81
C ALA A 446 -38.30 -6.20 -18.91
N THR A 447 -39.61 -6.35 -19.17
CA THR A 447 -40.67 -5.58 -18.47
C THR A 447 -41.74 -6.45 -17.76
N GLY A 448 -41.60 -7.77 -17.70
CA GLY A 448 -42.51 -8.66 -16.97
C GLY A 448 -42.07 -8.99 -15.54
N ALA A 449 -42.81 -8.52 -14.53
CA ALA A 449 -42.68 -8.92 -13.12
C ALA A 449 -42.97 -10.43 -12.92
N PRO A 450 -42.44 -11.08 -11.85
CA PRO A 450 -42.30 -12.53 -11.80
C PRO A 450 -43.61 -13.22 -11.39
N ALA A 451 -44.14 -14.07 -12.27
CA ALA A 451 -45.18 -15.04 -11.95
C ALA A 451 -44.57 -16.42 -11.67
N SER A 452 -45.03 -17.00 -10.57
CA SER A 452 -44.62 -18.26 -9.97
C SER A 452 -44.92 -19.53 -10.79
N ARG A 453 -44.19 -20.61 -10.45
CA ARG A 453 -44.38 -22.05 -10.77
C ARG A 453 -43.82 -22.44 -12.16
N SER A 454 -43.12 -23.56 -12.34
CA SER A 454 -43.15 -24.84 -11.64
C SER A 454 -41.82 -25.59 -11.79
N ARG A 455 -41.48 -26.41 -10.79
CA ARG A 455 -40.49 -27.49 -10.88
C ARG A 455 -41.13 -28.70 -11.56
N GLY A 456 -40.41 -29.32 -12.49
CA GLY A 456 -40.65 -30.66 -13.06
C GLY A 456 -39.68 -30.85 -14.23
N THR A 457 -38.50 -31.44 -14.01
CA THR A 457 -38.14 -32.88 -14.17
C THR A 457 -37.98 -33.34 -15.62
N ASP A 458 -36.83 -34.00 -15.84
CA ASP A 458 -36.43 -34.88 -16.95
C ASP A 458 -36.14 -34.20 -18.31
N HIS A 459 -35.00 -34.42 -18.98
CA HIS A 459 -34.27 -35.66 -19.27
C HIS A 459 -32.74 -35.41 -19.25
N ARG A 460 -31.90 -36.21 -18.59
CA ARG A 460 -31.36 -37.53 -19.00
C ARG A 460 -30.85 -37.56 -20.45
N TRP A 461 -29.54 -37.38 -20.63
CA TRP A 461 -28.75 -38.07 -21.64
C TRP A 461 -27.37 -38.43 -21.06
N GLU A 462 -27.21 -39.74 -20.82
CA GLU A 462 -25.92 -40.42 -20.68
C GLU A 462 -25.38 -40.79 -22.07
N ALA A 463 -24.07 -41.05 -22.10
CA ALA A 463 -23.27 -41.82 -23.05
C ALA A 463 -22.87 -41.11 -24.36
N CYS A 464 -21.59 -40.72 -24.48
CA CYS A 464 -20.43 -41.61 -24.60
C CYS A 464 -19.19 -40.97 -23.95
#